data_AF-A0A4U2ZZI4-F1
#
_entry.id   AF-A0A4U2ZZI4-F1
#
_cell.length_a   1.000
_cell.length_b   1.000
_cell.length_c   1.000
_cell.angle_alpha   90.00
_cell.angle_beta   90.00
_cell.angle_gamma   90.00
#
_symmetry.space_group_name_H-M   'P 1'
#
loop_
_entity.id
_entity.type
_entity.pdbx_description
1 polymer ?
#
loop_
_entity_poly.entity_id
_entity_poly.type
_entity_poly.pdbx_seq_one_letter_code
_entity_poly.pdbx_strand_id
1 'polypeptide(L)' 'MFKLTDRNRYIYHWAGVDIELNLSFDNVLKIMELFDDDSISNRVKPNIALMMLIVDHSLLAQLNMQSKEKLVIDVFKDKL' A
#
# COMPACT_ATOMS: atom_id res chain seq x y z
N MET A 1 13.36 25.55 4.42
CA MET A 1 12.82 26.05 3.14
C MET A 1 12.21 24.84 2.43
N PHE A 2 10.89 24.67 2.51
CA PHE A 2 10.18 23.56 1.84
C PHE A 2 10.17 23.84 0.33
N LYS A 3 10.71 22.93 -0.48
CA LYS A 3 10.55 23.02 -1.94
C LYS A 3 9.23 22.33 -2.30
N LEU A 4 8.47 22.91 -3.23
CA LEU A 4 7.26 22.31 -3.83
C LEU A 4 7.53 20.95 -4.52
N THR A 5 8.80 20.52 -4.60
CA THR A 5 9.26 19.22 -5.09
C THR A 5 9.58 18.21 -4.00
N ASP A 6 9.51 18.58 -2.71
CA ASP A 6 9.60 17.64 -1.61
C ASP A 6 8.30 16.83 -1.57
N ARG A 7 8.21 15.82 -2.46
CA ARG A 7 7.28 14.71 -2.26
C ARG A 7 7.69 14.13 -0.91
N ASN A 8 6.85 14.27 0.12
CA ASN A 8 6.98 13.48 1.34
C ASN A 8 6.87 12.01 0.92
N ARG A 9 8.01 11.43 0.56
CA ARG A 9 8.10 10.01 0.21
C ARG A 9 7.95 9.26 1.51
N TYR A 10 6.81 8.61 1.67
CA TYR A 10 6.59 7.74 2.82
C TYR A 10 7.35 6.45 2.55
N ILE A 11 8.59 6.40 3.01
CA ILE A 11 9.40 5.18 2.94
C ILE A 11 9.02 4.28 4.13
N TYR A 12 8.63 3.05 3.82
CA TYR A 12 8.31 2.02 4.78
C TYR A 12 9.33 0.89 4.67
N HIS A 13 10.01 0.59 5.76
CA HIS A 13 11.02 -0.48 5.80
C HIS A 13 10.34 -1.81 6.15
N TRP A 14 10.33 -2.76 5.22
CA TRP A 14 9.71 -4.07 5.43
C TRP A 14 10.62 -5.18 4.91
N ALA A 15 10.86 -6.20 5.75
CA ALA A 15 11.73 -7.33 5.43
C ALA A 15 13.12 -6.95 4.87
N GLY A 16 13.67 -5.81 5.30
CA GLY A 16 14.97 -5.30 4.83
C GLY A 16 14.93 -4.57 3.49
N VAL A 17 13.74 -4.25 2.97
CA VAL A 17 13.53 -3.51 1.73
C VAL A 17 12.79 -2.20 2.00
N ASP A 18 13.23 -1.14 1.33
CA ASP A 18 12.60 0.18 1.37
C ASP A 18 11.46 0.23 0.37
N ILE A 19 10.25 0.47 0.85
CA ILE A 19 9.04 0.52 0.05
C ILE A 19 8.51 1.95 0.07
N GLU A 20 8.43 2.59 -1.11
CA GLU A 20 7.77 3.88 -1.23
C GLU A 20 6.24 3.70 -1.27
N LEU A 21 5.55 4.34 -0.32
CA LEU A 21 4.11 4.30 -0.17
C LEU A 21 3.44 5.58 -0.71
N ASN A 22 2.32 5.39 -1.41
CA ASN A 22 1.38 6.44 -1.76
C ASN A 22 0.31 6.58 -0.66
N LEU A 23 0.64 7.31 0.41
CA LEU A 23 -0.30 7.64 1.50
C LEU A 23 -1.05 8.95 1.25
N SER A 24 -1.30 9.31 -0.01
CA SER A 24 -2.19 10.44 -0.29
C SER A 24 -3.59 10.15 0.26
N PHE A 25 -4.25 11.18 0.81
CA PHE A 25 -5.56 11.04 1.44
C PHE A 25 -6.58 10.35 0.52
N ASP A 26 -6.66 10.76 -0.75
CA ASP A 26 -7.56 10.17 -1.73
C ASP A 26 -7.27 8.67 -1.98
N ASN A 27 -6.00 8.28 -1.92
CA ASN A 27 -5.61 6.89 -2.12
C ASN A 27 -6.01 6.03 -0.91
N VAL A 28 -5.77 6.53 0.31
CA VAL A 28 -6.20 5.85 1.54
C VAL A 28 -7.72 5.72 1.56
N LEU A 29 -8.46 6.78 1.23
CA LEU A 29 -9.92 6.76 1.20
C LEU A 29 -10.44 5.70 0.22
N LYS A 30 -9.91 5.65 -1.00
CA LYS A 30 -10.26 4.61 -1.98
C LYS A 30 -9.93 3.20 -1.51
N ILE A 31 -8.85 3.01 -0.77
CA ILE A 31 -8.52 1.69 -0.23
C ILE A 31 -9.54 1.31 0.87
N MET A 32 -10.00 2.25 1.70
CA MET A 32 -11.07 1.97 2.66
C MET A 32 -12.38 1.60 1.94
N GLU A 33 -12.77 2.36 0.92
CA GLU A 33 -13.94 2.05 0.07
C GLU A 33 -13.82 0.66 -0.58
N LEU A 34 -12.63 0.29 -1.07
CA LEU A 34 -12.36 -1.05 -1.60
C LEU A 34 -12.59 -2.14 -0.54
N PHE A 35 -12.24 -1.89 0.72
CA PHE A 35 -12.45 -2.87 1.79
C PHE A 35 -13.91 -3.01 2.19
N ASP A 36 -14.69 -1.93 2.09
CA ASP A 36 -16.13 -1.92 2.36
C ASP A 36 -17.00 -2.46 1.19
N ASP A 37 -16.43 -2.61 -0.01
CA ASP A 37 -17.17 -3.09 -1.19
C ASP A 37 -17.38 -4.61 -1.19
N ASP A 38 -18.61 -5.05 -0.87
CA ASP A 38 -19.01 -6.47 -0.86
C ASP A 38 -19.08 -7.12 -2.26
N SER A 39 -19.06 -6.33 -3.33
CA SER A 39 -19.07 -6.86 -4.71
C SER A 39 -17.70 -7.42 -5.13
N ILE A 40 -16.63 -7.02 -4.43
CA ILE A 40 -15.27 -7.45 -4.71
C ILE A 40 -14.88 -8.56 -3.75
N SER A 41 -14.31 -9.65 -4.28
CA SER A 41 -13.85 -10.75 -3.45
C SER A 41 -12.78 -10.30 -2.45
N ASN A 42 -12.97 -10.63 -1.17
CA ASN A 42 -11.99 -10.38 -0.10
C ASN A 42 -10.61 -10.98 -0.37
N ARG A 43 -10.50 -11.98 -1.27
CA ARG A 43 -9.21 -12.55 -1.68
C ARG A 43 -8.43 -11.66 -2.64
N VAL A 44 -9.11 -10.76 -3.36
CA VAL A 44 -8.51 -9.91 -4.39
C VAL A 44 -8.20 -8.51 -3.85
N LYS A 45 -9.00 -8.03 -2.88
CA LYS A 45 -8.83 -6.71 -2.25
C LYS A 45 -7.40 -6.43 -1.77
N PRO A 46 -6.68 -7.34 -1.07
CA PRO A 46 -5.31 -7.07 -0.64
C PRO A 46 -4.36 -6.78 -1.81
N ASN A 47 -4.49 -7.49 -2.92
CA ASN A 47 -3.64 -7.25 -4.08
C ASN A 47 -3.95 -5.90 -4.76
N ILE A 48 -5.23 -5.53 -4.88
CA ILE A 48 -5.63 -4.21 -5.41
C ILE A 48 -5.11 -3.11 -4.48
N ALA A 49 -5.30 -3.24 -3.17
CA ALA A 49 -4.83 -2.29 -2.17
C ALA A 49 -3.31 -2.07 -2.29
N LEU A 50 -2.51 -3.12 -2.44
CA LEU A 50 -1.06 -2.99 -2.64
C LEU A 50 -0.69 -2.27 -3.95
N MET A 51 -1.40 -2.55 -5.05
CA MET A 51 -1.17 -1.87 -6.33
C MET A 51 -1.53 -0.39 -6.28
N MET A 52 -2.36 0.02 -5.32
CA MET A 52 -2.66 1.43 -5.07
C MET A 52 -1.65 2.05 -4.09
N LEU A 53 -1.24 1.28 -3.08
CA LEU A 53 -0.45 1.75 -1.95
C LEU A 53 1.04 1.83 -2.24
N ILE A 54 1.60 0.93 -3.05
CA ILE A 54 3.04 0.85 -3.32
C ILE A 54 3.35 1.52 -4.65
N VAL A 55 4.33 2.42 -4.66
CA VAL A 55 4.70 3.16 -5.88
C VAL A 55 5.47 2.28 -6.88
N ASP A 56 6.37 1.42 -6.39
CA ASP A 56 7.13 0.48 -7.25
C ASP A 56 6.47 -0.90 -7.28
N HIS A 57 5.71 -1.17 -8.34
CA HIS A 57 5.01 -2.44 -8.50
C HIS A 57 5.92 -3.62 -8.82
N SER A 58 7.19 -3.39 -9.19
CA SER A 58 8.13 -4.49 -9.45
C SER A 58 8.41 -5.31 -8.18
N LEU A 59 8.32 -4.67 -7.01
CA LEU A 59 8.41 -5.32 -5.71
C LEU A 59 7.27 -6.34 -5.49
N LEU A 60 6.07 -6.04 -6.01
CA LEU A 60 4.90 -6.92 -5.90
C LEU A 60 5.02 -8.19 -6.72
N ALA A 61 5.81 -8.18 -7.80
CA ALA A 61 6.03 -9.36 -8.62
C ALA A 61 6.88 -10.42 -7.89
N GLN A 62 7.65 -10.02 -6.89
CA GLN A 62 8.54 -10.89 -6.12
C GLN A 62 7.84 -11.50 -4.89
N LEU A 63 6.69 -10.96 -4.49
CA LEU A 63 5.96 -11.41 -3.31
C LEU A 63 4.88 -12.44 -3.67
N ASN A 64 4.84 -13.54 -2.92
CA ASN A 64 3.72 -14.47 -2.96
C ASN A 64 2.46 -13.86 -2.31
N MET A 65 1.30 -14.50 -2.47
CA MET A 65 0.02 -14.00 -1.96
C MET A 65 0.01 -13.79 -0.44
N GLN A 66 0.63 -14.68 0.33
CA GLN A 66 0.69 -14.60 1.79
C GLN A 66 1.54 -13.41 2.26
N SER A 67 2.68 -13.18 1.61
CA SER A 67 3.53 -12.01 1.88
C SER A 67 2.84 -10.70 1.52
N LYS A 68 2.05 -10.69 0.44
CA LYS A 68 1.21 -9.54 0.06
C LYS A 68 0.16 -9.22 1.11
N GLU A 69 -0.60 -10.22 1.56
CA GLU A 69 -1.59 -10.04 2.62
C GLU A 69 -0.95 -9.51 3.90
N LYS A 70 0.19 -10.09 4.31
CA LYS A 70 0.95 -9.64 5.47
C LYS A 70 1.43 -8.19 5.32
N LEU A 71 1.98 -7.82 4.16
CA LEU A 71 2.46 -6.47 3.91
C LEU A 71 1.34 -5.43 4.00
N VAL A 72 0.14 -5.73 3.46
CA VAL A 72 -1.03 -4.85 3.64
C VAL A 72 -1.33 -4.65 5.12
N ILE A 73 -1.46 -5.74 5.87
CA ILE A 73 -1.81 -5.66 7.30
C ILE A 73 -0.75 -4.88 8.09
N ASP A 74 0.53 -5.15 7.83
CA ASP A 74 1.64 -4.51 8.54
C ASP A 74 1.69 -2.99 8.25
N VAL A 75 1.48 -2.57 6.99
CA VAL A 75 1.44 -1.15 6.63
C VAL A 75 0.23 -0.46 7.23
N PHE A 76 -0.96 -1.07 7.15
CA PHE A 76 -2.17 -0.49 7.70
C PHE A 76 -2.06 -0.33 9.22
N LYS A 77 -1.62 -1.36 9.96
CA LYS A 77 -1.48 -1.27 11.43
C LYS A 77 -0.48 -0.23 11.90
N ASP A 78 0.57 0.03 11.13
CA ASP A 78 1.62 0.98 11.52
C ASP A 78 1.25 2.43 11.17
N LYS A 79 0.43 2.63 10.13
CA LYS A 79 0.17 3.97 9.55
C LYS A 79 -1.26 4.48 9.73
N LEU A 80 -2.23 3.62 10.05
CA LEU A 80 -3.67 3.93 10.14
C LEU A 80 -4.27 3.38 11.44
#